data_AF-A0A7S1KKJ8-F1
#
_entry.id   AF-A0A7S1KKJ8-F1
#
_cell.length_a   1.000
_cell.length_b   1.000
_cell.length_c   1.000
_cell.angle_alpha   90.00
_cell.angle_beta   90.00
_cell.angle_gamma   90.00
#
_symmetry.space_group_name_H-M   'P 1'
#
loop_
_entity.id
_entity.type
_entity.pdbx_description
1 polymer ?
#
loop_
_entity_poly.entity_id
_entity_poly.type
_entity_poly.pdbx_seq_one_letter_code
_entity_poly.pdbx_strand_id
1 'polypeptide(L)'
;FLIAVKGRDAVEVDPKFVAEHMCEGIYTQDEIICMEIDILHTLGWYLNGPTSHDFIELFMMLLPAGANKNIASDLKHKAIQNVEAFLVDYSLALEKPSSLALAAIAKHVKSLDSEKLRALKYSAWMRNIGLIMRAFQK
;
A
#
# COMPACT_ATOMS: atom_id res chain seq x y z
N PHE A 1 7.93 3.06 12.32
CA PHE A 1 8.25 1.65 12.01
C PHE A 1 7.59 0.68 12.99
N LEU A 2 7.98 0.64 14.27
CA LEU A 2 7.42 -0.28 15.28
C LEU A 2 5.89 -0.32 15.31
N ILE A 3 5.23 0.84 15.42
CA ILE A 3 3.77 0.95 15.46
C ILE A 3 3.11 0.31 14.24
N ALA A 4 3.67 0.51 13.05
CA ALA A 4 3.11 -0.03 11.81
C ALA A 4 3.25 -1.56 11.73
N VAL A 5 4.41 -2.10 12.16
CA VAL A 5 4.67 -3.56 12.17
C VAL A 5 3.78 -4.26 13.19
N LYS A 6 3.70 -3.73 14.42
CA LYS A 6 2.80 -4.25 15.47
C LYS A 6 1.33 -4.18 15.03
N GLY A 7 0.94 -3.09 14.38
CA GLY A 7 -0.44 -2.85 13.96
C GLY A 7 -0.91 -3.70 12.78
N ARG A 8 -0.05 -3.97 11.79
CA ARG A 8 -0.45 -4.68 10.56
C ARG A 8 -0.03 -6.14 10.49
N ASP A 9 1.21 -6.43 10.85
CA ASP A 9 1.77 -7.77 10.70
C ASP A 9 1.57 -8.61 11.96
N ALA A 10 1.03 -8.01 13.04
CA ALA A 10 0.88 -8.61 14.37
C ALA A 10 2.19 -9.22 14.89
N VAL A 11 3.33 -8.68 14.43
CA VAL A 11 4.67 -9.12 14.84
C VAL A 11 5.08 -8.33 16.07
N GLU A 12 5.47 -9.07 17.11
CA GLU A 12 6.09 -8.48 18.28
C GLU A 12 7.53 -8.10 17.93
N VAL A 13 7.83 -6.80 18.00
CA VAL A 13 9.17 -6.25 17.78
C VAL A 13 9.70 -5.73 19.11
N ASP A 14 10.79 -6.32 19.57
CA ASP A 14 11.49 -5.89 20.78
C ASP A 14 12.14 -4.51 20.55
N PRO A 15 11.76 -3.46 21.32
CA PRO A 15 12.37 -2.14 21.22
C PRO A 15 13.89 -2.15 21.46
N LYS A 16 14.41 -3.08 22.28
CA LYS A 16 15.85 -3.22 22.51
C LYS A 16 16.57 -3.69 21.24
N PHE A 17 16.00 -4.65 20.53
CA PHE A 17 16.54 -5.11 19.25
C PHE A 17 16.63 -3.96 18.24
N VAL A 18 15.60 -3.10 18.16
CA VAL A 18 15.59 -1.93 17.27
C VAL A 18 16.68 -0.93 17.66
N ALA A 19 16.80 -0.61 18.94
CA ALA A 19 17.85 0.28 19.45
C ALA A 19 19.26 -0.20 19.06
N GLU A 20 19.57 -1.47 19.35
CA GLU A 20 20.92 -2.01 19.18
C GLU A 20 21.27 -2.30 17.71
N HIS A 21 20.34 -2.84 16.92
CA HIS A 21 20.66 -3.39 15.59
C HIS A 21 20.16 -2.54 14.42
N MET A 22 19.10 -1.74 14.60
CA MET A 22 18.56 -0.90 13.52
C MET A 22 19.00 0.56 13.65
N CYS A 23 19.11 1.04 14.89
CA CYS A 23 19.54 2.40 15.19
C CYS A 23 21.01 2.49 15.59
N GLU A 24 21.75 1.37 15.60
CA GLU A 24 23.17 1.30 15.97
C GLU A 24 23.48 1.97 17.32
N GLY A 25 22.55 1.89 18.28
CA GLY A 25 22.69 2.47 19.62
C GLY A 25 22.49 3.99 19.69
N ILE A 26 22.04 4.65 18.61
CA ILE A 26 21.74 6.09 18.62
C ILE A 26 20.59 6.43 19.58
N TYR A 27 19.65 5.50 19.77
CA TYR A 27 18.54 5.64 20.71
C TYR A 27 18.58 4.50 21.73
N THR A 28 18.22 4.82 22.96
CA THR A 28 17.98 3.85 24.02
C THR A 28 16.63 3.16 23.86
N GLN A 29 16.46 2.00 24.49
CA GLN A 29 15.19 1.29 24.53
C GLN A 29 14.05 2.18 25.09
N ASP A 30 14.33 2.92 26.17
CA ASP A 30 13.36 3.80 26.82
C ASP A 30 12.94 4.96 25.91
N GLU A 31 13.87 5.57 25.17
CA GLU A 31 13.55 6.63 24.20
C GLU A 31 12.63 6.13 23.08
N ILE A 32 12.85 4.90 22.59
CA ILE A 32 12.00 4.28 21.58
C ILE A 32 10.59 4.04 22.14
N ILE A 33 10.48 3.53 23.37
CA ILE A 33 9.18 3.28 24.03
C ILE A 33 8.44 4.59 24.28
N CYS A 34 9.11 5.62 24.78
CA CYS A 34 8.52 6.94 24.99
C CYS A 34 7.99 7.53 23.68
N MET A 35 8.78 7.47 22.60
CA MET A 35 8.37 7.95 21.28
C MET A 35 7.18 7.17 20.72
N GLU A 36 7.14 5.85 20.94
CA GLU A 36 6.00 5.02 20.55
C GLU A 36 4.72 5.50 21.25
N ILE A 37 4.76 5.67 22.57
CA ILE A 37 3.63 6.15 23.38
C ILE A 37 3.19 7.55 22.92
N ASP A 38 4.11 8.48 22.74
CA ASP A 38 3.82 9.85 22.31
C ASP A 38 3.13 9.90 20.94
N ILE A 39 3.60 9.10 19.98
CA ILE A 39 2.97 8.98 18.66
C ILE A 39 1.56 8.40 18.78
N LEU A 40 1.36 7.36 19.59
CA LEU A 40 0.06 6.74 19.80
C LEU A 40 -0.96 7.72 20.41
N HIS A 41 -0.54 8.49 21.42
CA HIS A 41 -1.37 9.52 22.03
C HIS A 41 -1.70 10.64 21.04
N THR A 42 -0.71 11.11 20.29
CA THR A 42 -0.88 12.18 19.29
C THR A 42 -1.86 11.77 18.19
N LEU A 43 -1.78 10.51 17.75
CA LEU A 43 -2.70 9.94 16.77
C LEU A 43 -4.04 9.54 17.36
N GLY A 44 -4.28 9.70 18.67
CA GLY A 44 -5.51 9.26 19.32
C GLY A 44 -5.82 7.77 19.12
N TRP A 45 -4.79 6.94 18.98
CA TRP A 45 -4.89 5.51 18.67
C TRP A 45 -5.51 5.18 17.29
N TYR A 46 -5.68 6.17 16.40
CA TYR A 46 -6.21 5.98 15.05
C TYR A 46 -5.14 5.44 14.09
N LEU A 47 -4.85 4.13 14.17
CA LEU A 47 -3.82 3.47 13.36
C LEU A 47 -4.35 2.71 12.13
N ASN A 48 -5.64 2.41 12.09
CA ASN A 48 -6.23 1.45 11.14
C ASN A 48 -6.84 2.10 9.88
N GLY A 49 -6.12 3.03 9.27
CA GLY A 49 -6.51 3.61 7.98
C GLY A 49 -6.21 2.67 6.80
N PRO A 50 -7.05 2.66 5.74
CA PRO A 50 -6.77 1.90 4.53
C PRO A 50 -5.54 2.47 3.82
N THR A 51 -4.66 1.59 3.37
CA THR A 51 -3.45 1.93 2.62
C THR A 51 -3.64 1.83 1.13
N SER A 52 -2.68 2.40 0.40
CA SER A 52 -2.54 2.21 -1.03
C SER A 52 -2.37 0.72 -1.39
N HIS A 53 -1.77 -0.10 -0.52
CA HIS A 53 -1.66 -1.54 -0.74
C HIS A 53 -3.05 -2.22 -0.64
N ASP A 54 -3.86 -1.85 0.35
CA ASP A 54 -5.23 -2.36 0.50
C ASP A 54 -6.10 -2.01 -0.73
N PHE A 55 -5.94 -0.80 -1.28
CA PHE A 55 -6.62 -0.41 -2.50
C PHE A 55 -6.12 -1.15 -3.74
N ILE A 56 -4.81 -1.46 -3.83
CA ILE A 56 -4.29 -2.32 -4.90
C ILE A 56 -4.95 -3.70 -4.84
N GLU A 57 -5.01 -4.33 -3.66
CA GLU A 57 -5.69 -5.60 -3.48
C GLU A 57 -7.15 -5.52 -3.92
N LEU A 58 -7.86 -4.48 -3.47
CA LEU A 58 -9.24 -4.22 -3.84
C LEU A 58 -9.40 -4.12 -5.36
N PHE A 59 -8.56 -3.34 -6.03
CA PHE A 59 -8.63 -3.18 -7.48
C PHE A 59 -8.28 -4.47 -8.23
N MET A 60 -7.34 -5.27 -7.72
CA MET A 60 -7.00 -6.58 -8.29
C MET A 60 -8.15 -7.59 -8.16
N MET A 61 -8.92 -7.55 -7.06
CA MET A 61 -10.10 -8.39 -6.89
C MET A 61 -11.20 -8.11 -7.93
N LEU A 62 -11.19 -6.95 -8.59
CA LEU A 62 -12.17 -6.56 -9.61
C LEU A 62 -11.84 -7.07 -11.01
N LEU A 63 -10.74 -7.81 -11.16
CA LEU A 63 -10.38 -8.44 -12.43
C LEU A 63 -11.47 -9.44 -12.84
N PRO A 64 -11.90 -9.42 -14.11
CA PRO A 64 -12.95 -10.30 -14.59
C PRO A 64 -12.51 -11.77 -14.60
N ALA A 65 -13.47 -12.68 -14.42
CA ALA A 65 -13.24 -14.12 -14.54
C ALA A 65 -12.61 -14.46 -15.90
N GLY A 66 -11.47 -15.16 -15.86
CA GLY A 66 -10.67 -15.50 -17.05
C GLY A 66 -9.59 -14.48 -17.43
N ALA A 67 -9.29 -13.49 -16.57
CA ALA A 67 -8.03 -12.75 -16.68
C ALA A 67 -6.83 -13.68 -16.42
N ASN A 68 -5.73 -13.46 -17.14
CA ASN A 68 -4.52 -14.24 -16.94
C ASN A 68 -3.91 -13.94 -15.54
N LYS A 69 -3.88 -14.96 -14.68
CA LYS A 69 -3.42 -14.84 -13.29
C LYS A 69 -1.95 -14.45 -13.16
N ASN A 70 -1.09 -14.91 -14.07
CA ASN A 70 0.35 -14.63 -14.02
C ASN A 70 0.62 -13.15 -14.34
N ILE A 71 -0.10 -12.61 -15.33
CA ILE A 71 0.00 -11.19 -15.69
C ILE A 71 -0.61 -10.33 -14.57
N ALA A 72 -1.71 -10.78 -13.97
CA ALA A 72 -2.31 -10.09 -12.83
C ALA A 72 -1.40 -10.06 -11.60
N SER A 73 -0.70 -11.15 -11.29
CA SER A 73 0.27 -11.18 -10.18
C SER A 73 1.49 -10.30 -10.44
N ASP A 74 2.01 -10.28 -11.67
CA ASP A 74 3.11 -9.39 -12.05
C ASP A 74 2.68 -7.92 -11.94
N LEU A 75 1.50 -7.58 -12.48
CA LEU A 75 0.91 -6.25 -12.36
C LEU A 75 0.75 -5.82 -10.90
N LYS A 76 0.23 -6.70 -10.05
CA LYS A 76 0.09 -6.44 -8.61
C LYS A 76 1.45 -6.16 -7.96
N HIS A 77 2.44 -7.00 -8.21
CA HIS A 77 3.78 -6.83 -7.64
C HIS A 77 4.43 -5.51 -8.09
N LYS A 78 4.31 -5.17 -9.38
CA LYS A 78 4.80 -3.91 -9.94
C LYS A 78 4.04 -2.69 -9.44
N ALA A 79 2.74 -2.82 -9.19
CA ALA A 79 1.94 -1.75 -8.60
C ALA A 79 2.39 -1.45 -7.16
N ILE A 80 2.66 -2.47 -6.35
CA ILE A 80 3.19 -2.31 -4.98
C ILE A 80 4.55 -1.59 -5.03
N GLN A 81 5.49 -2.06 -5.86
CA GLN A 81 6.78 -1.40 -6.04
C GLN A 81 6.66 0.08 -6.45
N ASN A 82 5.70 0.39 -7.33
CA ASN A 82 5.44 1.76 -7.74
C ASN A 82 4.88 2.62 -6.61
N VAL A 83 3.98 2.09 -5.79
CA VAL A 83 3.45 2.80 -4.61
C VAL A 83 4.57 3.10 -3.63
N GLU A 84 5.41 2.12 -3.31
CA GLU A 84 6.55 2.31 -2.41
C GLU A 84 7.48 3.41 -2.93
N ALA A 85 7.75 3.43 -4.23
CA ALA A 85 8.52 4.51 -4.86
C ALA A 85 7.82 5.88 -4.79
N PHE A 86 6.49 5.93 -4.86
CA PHE A 86 5.75 7.19 -4.72
C PHE A 86 5.74 7.71 -3.29
N LEU A 87 5.67 6.83 -2.29
CA LEU A 87 5.63 7.22 -0.87
C LEU A 87 6.95 7.83 -0.38
N VAL A 88 8.05 7.66 -1.13
CA VAL A 88 9.32 8.36 -0.89
C VAL A 88 9.19 9.87 -1.15
N ASP A 89 8.32 10.27 -2.08
CA ASP A 89 8.02 11.67 -2.34
C ASP A 89 6.92 12.16 -1.38
N TYR A 90 7.28 13.10 -0.50
CA TYR A 90 6.36 13.65 0.49
C TYR A 90 5.10 14.26 -0.13
N SER A 91 5.21 14.87 -1.32
CA SER A 91 4.05 15.46 -1.99
C SER A 91 3.01 14.40 -2.40
N LEU A 92 3.48 13.25 -2.87
CA LEU A 92 2.64 12.12 -3.26
C LEU A 92 2.14 11.32 -2.04
N ALA A 93 2.89 11.32 -0.94
CA ALA A 93 2.49 10.65 0.30
C ALA A 93 1.25 11.29 0.96
N LEU A 94 0.97 12.56 0.68
CA LEU A 94 -0.22 13.28 1.18
C LEU A 94 -1.49 13.02 0.36
N GLU A 95 -1.37 12.42 -0.82
CA GLU A 95 -2.50 12.10 -1.67
C GLU A 95 -3.36 10.96 -1.09
N LYS A 96 -4.60 10.88 -1.57
CA LYS A 96 -5.51 9.81 -1.15
C LYS A 96 -4.93 8.42 -1.50
N PRO A 97 -4.90 7.47 -0.56
CA PRO A 97 -4.34 6.14 -0.80
C PRO A 97 -4.95 5.42 -2.01
N SER A 98 -6.25 5.60 -2.25
CA SER A 98 -6.96 5.04 -3.42
C SER A 98 -6.50 5.64 -4.75
N SER A 99 -6.18 6.93 -4.78
CA SER A 99 -5.69 7.62 -5.97
C SER A 99 -4.27 7.20 -6.29
N LEU A 100 -3.43 7.07 -5.26
CA LEU A 100 -2.05 6.62 -5.39
C LEU A 100 -1.98 5.16 -5.91
N ALA A 101 -2.82 4.28 -5.36
CA ALA A 101 -2.96 2.90 -5.82
C ALA A 101 -3.35 2.82 -7.31
N LEU A 102 -4.35 3.61 -7.72
CA LEU A 102 -4.78 3.66 -9.11
C LEU A 102 -3.69 4.21 -10.03
N ALA A 103 -2.98 5.26 -9.63
CA ALA A 103 -1.87 5.82 -10.39
C ALA A 103 -0.73 4.82 -10.56
N ALA A 104 -0.41 4.03 -9.52
CA ALA A 104 0.64 3.02 -9.55
C ALA A 104 0.31 1.87 -10.51
N ILE A 105 -0.95 1.43 -10.51
CA ILE A 105 -1.49 0.48 -11.49
C ILE A 105 -1.41 1.07 -12.91
N ALA A 106 -1.90 2.29 -13.10
CA ALA A 106 -1.93 2.95 -14.41
C ALA A 106 -0.52 3.14 -15.00
N LYS A 107 0.46 3.48 -14.16
CA LYS A 107 1.88 3.59 -14.54
C LYS A 107 2.40 2.28 -15.14
N HIS A 108 2.13 1.14 -14.50
CA HIS A 108 2.59 -0.15 -15.02
C HIS A 108 1.77 -0.60 -16.25
N VAL A 109 0.45 -0.40 -16.25
CA VAL A 109 -0.41 -0.71 -17.39
C VAL A 109 0.05 0.01 -18.66
N LYS A 110 0.50 1.26 -18.55
CA LYS A 110 1.04 2.02 -19.70
C LYS A 110 2.28 1.36 -20.34
N SER A 111 3.01 0.54 -19.58
CA SER A 111 4.16 -0.22 -20.07
C SER A 111 3.82 -1.60 -20.64
N LEU A 112 2.56 -2.03 -20.59
CA LEU A 112 2.14 -3.34 -21.06
C LEU A 112 1.77 -3.33 -22.55
N ASP A 113 2.10 -4.45 -23.22
CA ASP A 113 1.76 -4.68 -24.61
C ASP A 113 0.25 -4.92 -24.81
N SER A 114 -0.25 -4.65 -26.01
CA SER A 114 -1.68 -4.81 -26.35
C SER A 114 -2.20 -6.23 -26.11
N GLU A 115 -1.37 -7.26 -26.28
CA GLU A 115 -1.73 -8.66 -26.01
C GLU A 115 -1.95 -8.92 -24.52
N LYS A 116 -1.08 -8.37 -23.65
CA LYS A 116 -1.19 -8.49 -22.19
C LYS A 116 -2.43 -7.76 -21.68
N LEU A 117 -2.75 -6.59 -22.24
CA LEU A 117 -3.97 -5.84 -21.91
C LEU A 117 -5.25 -6.61 -22.28
N ARG A 118 -5.25 -7.32 -23.42
CA ARG A 118 -6.36 -8.20 -23.81
C ARG A 118 -6.48 -9.40 -22.88
N ALA A 119 -5.35 -10.02 -22.51
CA ALA A 119 -5.31 -11.13 -21.55
C ALA A 119 -5.79 -10.72 -20.15
N LEU A 120 -5.65 -9.46 -19.77
CA LEU A 120 -6.20 -8.87 -18.55
C LEU A 120 -7.67 -8.44 -18.68
N LYS A 121 -8.24 -8.46 -19.89
CA LYS A 121 -9.58 -7.91 -20.19
C LYS A 121 -9.74 -6.48 -19.64
N TYR A 122 -8.73 -5.64 -19.89
CA TYR A 122 -8.53 -4.31 -19.31
C TYR A 122 -9.78 -3.41 -19.34
N SER A 123 -10.53 -3.39 -20.44
CA SER A 123 -11.73 -2.55 -20.58
C SER A 123 -12.85 -2.93 -19.60
N ALA A 124 -13.09 -4.23 -19.39
CA ALA A 124 -14.06 -4.71 -18.43
C ALA A 124 -13.60 -4.42 -17.00
N TRP A 125 -12.31 -4.57 -16.74
CA TRP A 125 -11.71 -4.29 -15.44
C TRP A 125 -11.82 -2.81 -15.04
N MET A 126 -11.44 -1.88 -15.93
CA MET A 126 -11.56 -0.44 -15.68
C MET A 126 -13.01 0.01 -15.49
N ARG A 127 -13.96 -0.64 -16.18
CA ARG A 127 -15.39 -0.40 -15.94
C ARG A 127 -15.80 -0.79 -14.51
N ASN A 128 -15.35 -1.94 -14.02
CA ASN A 128 -15.67 -2.41 -12.67
C ASN A 128 -15.10 -1.47 -11.60
N ILE A 129 -13.85 -1.02 -11.77
CA ILE A 129 -13.22 -0.02 -10.88
C ILE A 129 -14.05 1.27 -10.88
N GLY A 130 -14.42 1.78 -12.06
CA GLY A 130 -15.18 3.02 -12.19
C GLY A 130 -16.56 2.96 -11.52
N LEU A 131 -17.24 1.81 -11.56
CA LEU A 131 -18.53 1.62 -10.87
C LEU A 131 -18.37 1.70 -9.35
N ILE A 132 -17.32 1.08 -8.81
CA ILE A 132 -17.07 1.03 -7.37
C ILE A 132 -16.60 2.39 -6.84
N MET A 133 -15.71 3.07 -7.56
CA MET A 133 -15.26 4.41 -7.17
C MET A 133 -16.42 5.42 -7.11
N ARG A 134 -17.40 5.30 -8.01
CA ARG A 134 -18.61 6.15 -7.99
C ARG A 134 -19.56 5.80 -6.85
N ALA A 135 -19.61 4.53 -6.44
CA ALA A 135 -20.45 4.10 -5.31
C ALA A 135 -19.94 4.67 -3.97
N PHE A 136 -18.63 4.86 -3.81
CA PHE A 136 -18.00 5.40 -2.60
C PHE A 136 -17.95 6.94 -2.53
N GLN A 137 -18.53 7.65 -3.51
CA GLN A 137 -18.58 9.12 -3.54
C GLN A 137 -19.95 9.70 -3.11
N LYS A 138 -20.88 8.86 -2.63
CA LYS A 138 -22.12 9.28 -1.96
C LYS A 138 -21.97 9.18 -0.45
#